data_AF-V8NNH3-F1
#
_entry.id   AF-V8NNH3-F1
#
_cell.length_a   1.000
_cell.length_b   1.000
_cell.length_c   1.000
_cell.angle_alpha   90.00
_cell.angle_beta   90.00
_cell.angle_gamma   90.00
#
_symmetry.space_group_name_H-M   'P 1'
#
loop_
_entity.id
_entity.type
_entity.pdbx_description
1 polymer ?
#
loop_
_entity_poly.entity_id
_entity_poly.type
_entity_poly.pdbx_seq_one_letter_code
_entity_poly.pdbx_strand_id
1 'polypeptide(L)'
;LNTSIPVFLSDGTRVAASTSIDLLLLDEFKLVINDLSYHVRPPKRDLLSHEDATTLNDVKTLVQQLYTTLCIEEHQLNKEKELIGRLEDLKQQLAPMEKIRMEICRKAEKRTTWLLWGGLAYMATQFGILARLTWWEYSWDIMEPVTYFITYGSAMAMYAYFVVTR
;
A
#
# COMPACT_ATOMS: atom_id res chain seq x y z
N LEU A 1 -3.02 10.40 36.57
CA LEU A 1 -4.48 10.48 36.83
C LEU A 1 -5.20 10.20 35.52
N ASN A 2 -5.64 8.96 35.32
CA ASN A 2 -6.33 8.53 34.10
C ASN A 2 -7.84 8.66 34.36
N THR A 3 -8.43 9.81 34.05
CA THR A 3 -9.87 10.05 34.23
C THR A 3 -10.64 9.38 33.10
N SER A 4 -10.99 8.10 33.26
CA SER A 4 -11.87 7.39 32.33
C SER A 4 -13.34 7.73 32.63
N ILE A 5 -14.08 8.18 31.61
CA ILE A 5 -15.52 8.50 31.69
C ILE A 5 -16.31 7.43 30.89
N PRO A 6 -16.60 6.26 31.46
CA PRO A 6 -17.44 5.26 30.80
C PRO A 6 -18.92 5.64 30.86
N VAL A 7 -19.63 5.36 29.77
CA VAL A 7 -21.09 5.43 29.70
C VAL A 7 -21.66 4.02 29.83
N PHE A 8 -22.66 3.85 30.68
CA PHE A 8 -23.39 2.61 30.87
C PHE A 8 -24.86 2.82 30.52
N LEU A 9 -25.50 1.79 29.98
CA LEU A 9 -26.95 1.80 29.76
C LEU A 9 -27.67 1.45 31.08
N SER A 10 -28.99 1.63 31.12
CA SER A 10 -29.83 1.35 32.30
C SER A 10 -29.70 -0.09 32.83
N ASP A 11 -29.27 -1.03 32.00
CA ASP A 11 -29.08 -2.45 32.33
C ASP A 11 -27.68 -2.79 32.92
N GLY A 12 -26.79 -1.80 33.02
CA GLY A 12 -25.41 -1.98 33.48
C GLY A 12 -24.42 -2.37 32.39
N THR A 13 -24.84 -2.47 31.12
CA THR A 13 -23.98 -2.77 29.99
C THR A 13 -23.18 -1.52 29.58
N ARG A 14 -21.87 -1.69 29.33
CA ARG A 14 -21.00 -0.58 28.90
C ARG A 14 -21.27 -0.24 27.44
N VAL A 15 -21.52 1.04 27.16
CA VAL A 15 -21.72 1.54 25.79
C VAL A 15 -20.38 1.67 25.08
N ALA A 16 -20.32 1.25 23.82
CA ALA A 16 -19.12 1.35 23.00
C ALA A 16 -18.81 2.80 22.61
N ALA A 17 -17.53 3.13 22.46
CA ALA A 17 -17.10 4.49 22.06
C ALA A 17 -17.56 4.89 20.64
N SER A 18 -18.03 3.93 19.84
CA SER A 18 -18.53 4.14 18.49
C SER A 18 -20.06 4.19 18.39
N THR A 19 -20.79 4.07 19.51
CA THR A 19 -22.25 4.17 19.50
C THR A 19 -22.67 5.60 19.17
N SER A 20 -23.58 5.77 18.22
CA SER A 20 -24.07 7.10 17.83
C SER A 20 -24.84 7.74 18.99
N ILE A 21 -24.63 9.05 19.16
CA ILE A 21 -25.27 9.84 20.22
C ILE A 21 -26.80 9.80 20.07
N ASP A 22 -27.31 9.74 18.84
CA ASP A 22 -28.76 9.61 18.60
C ASP A 22 -29.37 8.34 19.18
N LEU A 23 -28.67 7.21 19.10
CA LEU A 23 -29.15 5.95 19.70
C LEU A 23 -29.06 5.98 21.23
N LEU A 24 -28.03 6.65 21.75
CA LEU A 24 -27.79 6.80 23.18
C LEU A 24 -28.83 7.68 23.88
N LEU A 25 -29.39 8.67 23.17
CA LEU A 25 -30.39 9.60 23.67
C LEU A 25 -31.84 9.07 23.60
N LEU A 26 -32.07 7.89 23.02
CA LEU A 26 -33.40 7.25 23.00
C LEU A 26 -33.79 6.68 24.36
N ASP A 27 -32.81 6.17 25.10
CA ASP A 27 -32.99 5.50 26.39
C ASP A 27 -32.33 6.27 27.54
N GLU A 28 -32.70 5.94 28.76
CA GLU A 28 -32.03 6.45 29.95
C GLU A 28 -30.64 5.79 30.08
N PHE A 29 -29.62 6.60 30.38
CA PHE A 29 -28.24 6.11 30.49
C PHE A 29 -27.55 6.66 31.74
N LYS A 30 -26.57 5.88 32.23
CA LYS A 30 -25.77 6.19 33.41
C LYS A 30 -24.36 6.62 32.99
N LEU A 31 -24.02 7.86 33.31
CA LEU A 31 -22.69 8.43 33.07
C LEU A 31 -21.86 8.34 34.34
N VAL A 32 -20.68 7.73 34.30
CA VAL A 32 -19.79 7.65 35.47
C VAL A 32 -18.57 8.55 35.25
N ILE A 33 -18.40 9.56 36.09
CA ILE A 33 -17.27 10.50 36.06
C ILE A 33 -16.56 10.43 37.41
N ASN A 34 -15.27 10.05 37.45
CA ASN A 34 -14.44 10.08 38.67
C ASN A 34 -15.14 9.45 39.90
N ASP A 35 -15.66 8.21 39.73
CA ASP A 35 -16.44 7.44 40.72
C ASP A 35 -17.83 8.00 41.09
N LEU A 36 -18.25 9.14 40.52
CA LEU A 36 -19.60 9.69 40.64
C LEU A 36 -20.50 9.17 39.51
N SER A 37 -21.61 8.55 39.89
CA SER A 37 -22.61 8.02 38.97
C SER A 37 -23.75 9.01 38.76
N TYR A 38 -23.93 9.48 37.53
CA TYR A 38 -25.00 10.37 37.11
C TYR A 38 -26.02 9.62 36.25
N HIS A 39 -27.28 9.69 36.64
CA HIS A 39 -28.37 9.12 35.86
C HIS A 39 -28.97 10.19 34.95
N VAL A 40 -28.73 10.09 33.65
CA VAL A 40 -29.18 11.06 32.66
C VAL A 40 -30.48 10.56 32.03
N ARG A 41 -31.53 11.38 32.13
CA ARG A 41 -32.80 11.16 31.43
C ARG A 41 -32.90 12.16 30.29
N PRO A 42 -32.65 11.75 29.04
CA PRO A 42 -32.82 12.63 27.89
C PRO A 42 -34.27 13.11 27.82
N PRO A 43 -34.52 14.40 27.49
CA PRO A 43 -35.86 14.83 27.15
C PRO A 43 -36.32 14.05 25.91
N LYS A 44 -37.52 13.45 25.98
CA LYS A 44 -38.11 12.77 24.84
C LYS A 44 -38.21 13.77 23.69
N ARG A 45 -37.62 13.45 22.53
CA ARG A 45 -37.75 14.27 21.33
C ARG A 45 -39.23 14.45 21.04
N ASP A 46 -39.72 15.68 21.07
CA ASP A 46 -41.05 15.99 20.57
C ASP A 46 -41.11 15.52 19.12
N LEU A 47 -42.00 14.57 18.84
CA LEU A 47 -42.37 14.18 17.49
C LEU A 47 -43.07 15.39 16.86
N LEU A 48 -42.30 16.24 16.20
CA LEU A 48 -42.84 17.27 15.33
C LEU A 48 -43.85 16.61 14.38
N SER A 49 -45.00 17.26 14.20
CA SER A 49 -46.01 16.82 13.22
C SER A 49 -45.33 16.60 11.86
N HIS A 50 -45.70 15.52 11.17
CA HIS A 50 -45.05 15.10 9.92
C HIS A 50 -45.03 16.21 8.86
N GLU A 51 -46.03 17.09 8.83
CA GLU A 51 -46.09 18.28 7.96
C GLU A 51 -45.05 19.35 8.32
N ASP A 52 -44.87 19.66 9.61
CA ASP A 52 -43.87 20.63 10.07
C ASP A 52 -42.44 20.10 9.89
N ALA A 53 -42.28 18.77 10.01
CA ALA A 53 -41.01 18.10 9.75
C ALA A 53 -40.61 18.17 8.27
N THR A 54 -41.56 18.04 7.34
CA THR A 54 -41.27 18.17 5.90
C THR A 54 -40.88 19.59 5.52
N THR A 55 -41.60 20.60 6.00
CA THR A 55 -41.30 22.01 5.67
C THR A 55 -39.96 22.47 6.24
N LEU A 56 -39.62 22.07 7.46
CA LEU A 56 -38.30 22.35 8.05
C LEU A 56 -37.15 21.64 7.31
N ASN A 57 -37.40 20.45 6.75
CA ASN A 57 -36.40 19.74 5.97
C ASN A 57 -36.11 20.47 4.64
N ASP A 58 -37.15 20.95 3.97
CA ASP A 58 -37.01 21.75 2.75
C ASP A 58 -36.22 23.04 3.01
N VAL A 59 -36.49 23.74 4.12
CA VAL A 59 -35.70 24.93 4.51
C VAL A 59 -34.24 24.56 4.79
N LYS A 60 -33.99 23.45 5.49
CA LYS A 60 -32.62 22.96 5.75
C LYS A 60 -31.88 22.61 4.47
N THR A 61 -32.52 21.92 3.54
CA THR A 61 -31.89 21.55 2.26
C THR A 61 -31.58 22.79 1.43
N LEU A 62 -32.46 23.80 1.41
CA LEU A 62 -32.21 25.06 0.73
C LEU A 62 -31.02 25.82 1.32
N VAL A 63 -30.97 25.95 2.65
CA VAL A 63 -29.85 26.59 3.37
C VAL A 63 -28.55 25.81 3.12
N GLN A 64 -28.62 24.48 3.14
CA GLN A 64 -27.46 23.63 2.90
C GLN A 64 -26.98 23.75 1.45
N GLN A 65 -27.89 23.81 0.48
CA GLN A 65 -27.56 24.03 -0.92
C GLN A 65 -26.89 25.40 -1.11
N LEU A 66 -27.41 26.45 -0.49
CA LEU A 66 -26.84 27.80 -0.55
C LEU A 66 -25.46 27.86 0.12
N TYR A 67 -25.31 27.25 1.29
CA TYR A 67 -24.03 27.11 1.98
C TYR A 67 -23.03 26.32 1.14
N THR A 68 -23.46 25.24 0.47
CA THR A 68 -22.59 24.52 -0.46
C THR A 68 -22.20 25.43 -1.61
N THR A 69 -23.11 26.07 -2.32
CA THR A 69 -22.76 26.92 -3.47
C THR A 69 -21.83 28.09 -3.09
N LEU A 70 -22.06 28.74 -1.95
CA LEU A 70 -21.28 29.91 -1.53
C LEU A 70 -19.94 29.55 -0.87
N CYS A 71 -19.84 28.38 -0.21
CA CYS A 71 -18.67 27.96 0.56
C CYS A 71 -17.84 26.87 -0.16
N ILE A 72 -18.34 26.31 -1.28
CA ILE A 72 -17.61 25.34 -2.10
C ILE A 72 -16.37 25.97 -2.73
N GLU A 73 -16.43 27.19 -3.24
CA GLU A 73 -15.32 27.74 -4.03
C GLU A 73 -14.04 27.90 -3.19
N GLU A 74 -14.16 28.51 -2.00
CA GLU A 74 -13.07 28.63 -1.03
C GLU A 74 -12.57 27.26 -0.52
N HIS A 75 -13.50 26.33 -0.25
CA HIS A 75 -13.14 25.01 0.25
C HIS A 75 -12.42 24.16 -0.81
N GLN A 76 -12.84 24.25 -2.07
CA GLN A 76 -12.19 23.56 -3.19
C GLN A 76 -10.79 24.10 -3.41
N LEU A 77 -10.62 25.43 -3.37
CA LEU A 77 -9.33 26.08 -3.55
C LEU A 77 -8.35 25.78 -2.40
N ASN A 78 -8.84 25.73 -1.16
CA ASN A 78 -8.02 25.29 -0.02
C ASN A 78 -7.65 23.81 -0.09
N LYS A 79 -8.58 22.94 -0.52
CA LYS A 79 -8.26 21.53 -0.75
C LYS A 79 -7.23 21.35 -1.85
N GLU A 80 -7.38 22.04 -2.97
CA GLU A 80 -6.43 21.99 -4.08
C GLU A 80 -5.04 22.41 -3.62
N LYS A 81 -4.93 23.50 -2.85
CA LYS A 81 -3.67 23.92 -2.22
C LYS A 81 -3.09 22.86 -1.28
N GLU A 82 -3.92 22.25 -0.44
CA GLU A 82 -3.46 21.16 0.45
C GLU A 82 -2.95 19.96 -0.36
N LEU A 83 -3.69 19.56 -1.40
CA LEU A 83 -3.34 18.46 -2.29
C LEU A 83 -2.03 18.73 -3.04
N ILE A 84 -1.84 19.94 -3.56
CA ILE A 84 -0.59 20.35 -4.22
C ILE A 84 0.56 20.35 -3.21
N GLY A 85 0.36 20.88 -2.01
CA GLY A 85 1.39 20.85 -0.95
C GLY A 85 1.79 19.43 -0.55
N ARG A 86 0.81 18.52 -0.41
CA ARG A 86 1.05 17.09 -0.15
C ARG A 86 1.81 16.43 -1.29
N LEU A 87 1.46 16.76 -2.54
CA LEU A 87 2.12 16.22 -3.72
C LEU A 87 3.58 16.67 -3.79
N GLU A 88 3.85 17.94 -3.48
CA GLU A 88 5.20 18.50 -3.48
C GLU A 88 6.07 17.89 -2.37
N ASP A 89 5.53 17.70 -1.17
CA ASP A 89 6.20 16.99 -0.07
C ASP A 89 6.48 15.52 -0.43
N LEU A 90 5.51 14.80 -1.01
CA LEU A 90 5.72 13.44 -1.50
C LEU A 90 6.81 13.39 -2.57
N LYS A 91 6.81 14.33 -3.52
CA LYS A 91 7.83 14.41 -4.57
C LYS A 91 9.21 14.69 -4.00
N GLN A 92 9.31 15.54 -2.97
CA GLN A 92 10.56 15.81 -2.28
C GLN A 92 11.08 14.58 -1.54
N GLN A 93 10.20 13.81 -0.90
CA GLN A 93 10.56 12.54 -0.25
C GLN A 93 10.91 11.43 -1.25
N LEU A 94 10.31 11.45 -2.45
CA LEU A 94 10.57 10.47 -3.50
C LEU A 94 11.89 10.71 -4.23
N ALA A 95 12.31 11.97 -4.39
CA ALA A 95 13.56 12.34 -5.05
C ALA A 95 14.83 11.62 -4.50
N PRO A 96 15.08 11.51 -3.19
CA PRO A 96 16.22 10.76 -2.67
C PRO A 96 16.09 9.26 -2.94
N MET A 97 14.88 8.70 -2.85
CA MET A 97 14.63 7.28 -3.14
C MET A 97 14.88 6.96 -4.61
N GLU A 98 14.50 7.86 -5.51
CA GLU A 98 14.73 7.70 -6.95
C GLU A 98 16.22 7.73 -7.29
N LYS A 99 16.99 8.61 -6.65
CA LYS A 99 18.46 8.64 -6.80
C LYS A 99 19.11 7.32 -6.34
N ILE A 100 18.69 6.80 -5.19
CA ILE A 100 19.20 5.52 -4.67
C ILE A 100 18.83 4.38 -5.62
N ARG A 101 17.57 4.34 -6.09
CA ARG A 101 17.11 3.34 -7.06
C ARG A 101 17.93 3.41 -8.35
N MET A 102 18.13 4.59 -8.92
CA MET A 102 18.94 4.77 -10.13
C MET A 102 20.38 4.27 -9.93
N GLU A 103 20.99 4.57 -8.79
CA GLU A 103 22.35 4.12 -8.51
C GLU A 103 22.44 2.59 -8.38
N ILE A 104 21.45 1.95 -7.75
CA ILE A 104 21.37 0.48 -7.65
C ILE A 104 21.12 -0.13 -9.03
N CYS A 105 20.17 0.40 -9.81
CA CYS A 105 19.89 -0.05 -11.17
C CYS A 105 21.14 0.04 -12.06
N ARG A 106 21.87 1.16 -12.00
CA ARG A 106 23.13 1.35 -12.74
C ARG A 106 24.19 0.32 -12.34
N LYS A 107 24.31 0.01 -11.05
CA LYS A 107 25.23 -1.04 -10.56
C LYS A 107 24.81 -2.44 -11.01
N ALA A 108 23.52 -2.74 -10.95
CA ALA A 108 22.97 -4.03 -11.38
C ALA A 108 23.16 -4.23 -12.89
N GLU A 109 22.85 -3.21 -13.70
CA GLU A 109 23.02 -3.25 -15.16
C GLU A 109 24.47 -3.55 -15.54
N LYS A 110 25.44 -2.83 -14.94
CA LYS A 110 26.86 -3.10 -15.18
C LYS A 110 27.26 -4.54 -14.84
N ARG A 111 26.76 -5.09 -13.73
CA ARG A 111 27.02 -6.48 -13.34
C ARG A 111 26.41 -7.46 -14.35
N THR A 112 25.17 -7.23 -14.75
CA THR A 112 24.48 -8.05 -15.76
C THR A 112 25.21 -8.00 -17.10
N THR A 113 25.63 -6.82 -17.56
CA THR A 113 26.43 -6.67 -18.79
C THR A 113 27.75 -7.41 -18.69
N TRP A 114 28.46 -7.33 -17.56
CA TRP A 114 29.70 -8.08 -17.35
C TRP A 114 29.48 -9.59 -17.39
N LEU A 115 28.42 -10.09 -16.75
CA LEU A 115 28.07 -11.51 -16.79
C LEU A 115 27.69 -11.97 -18.20
N LEU A 116 26.95 -11.15 -18.95
CA LEU A 116 26.58 -11.42 -20.35
C LEU A 116 27.84 -11.52 -21.24
N TRP A 117 28.76 -10.55 -21.13
CA TRP A 117 30.02 -10.58 -21.87
C TRP A 117 30.92 -11.75 -21.45
N GLY A 118 30.96 -12.07 -20.15
CA GLY A 118 31.66 -13.25 -19.65
C GLY A 118 31.09 -14.55 -20.20
N GLY A 119 29.77 -14.69 -20.25
CA GLY A 119 29.09 -15.82 -20.88
C GLY A 119 29.38 -15.93 -22.38
N LEU A 120 29.38 -14.81 -23.10
CA LEU A 120 29.74 -14.77 -24.53
C LEU A 120 31.19 -15.20 -24.76
N ALA A 121 32.13 -14.70 -23.94
CA ALA A 121 33.53 -15.09 -24.01
C ALA A 121 33.72 -16.58 -23.72
N TYR A 122 33.04 -17.12 -22.70
CA TYR A 122 33.05 -18.55 -22.39
C TYR A 122 32.57 -19.39 -23.57
N MET A 123 31.43 -19.03 -24.17
CA MET A 123 30.90 -19.74 -25.34
C MET A 123 31.87 -19.68 -26.54
N ALA A 124 32.48 -18.52 -26.78
CA ALA A 124 33.47 -18.35 -27.83
C ALA A 124 34.74 -19.18 -27.57
N THR A 125 35.22 -19.24 -26.32
CA THR A 125 36.36 -20.08 -25.93
C THR A 125 36.04 -21.56 -26.08
N GLN A 126 34.85 -22.02 -25.65
CA GLN A 126 34.43 -23.40 -25.86
C GLN A 126 34.45 -23.75 -27.35
N PHE A 127 33.83 -22.92 -28.20
CA PHE A 127 33.81 -23.14 -29.64
C PHE A 127 35.22 -23.12 -30.26
N GLY A 128 36.07 -22.17 -29.86
CA GLY A 128 37.43 -22.03 -30.37
C GLY A 128 38.35 -23.18 -29.99
N ILE A 129 38.28 -23.67 -28.74
CA ILE A 129 39.02 -24.85 -28.29
C ILE A 129 38.58 -26.08 -29.07
N LEU A 130 37.26 -26.28 -29.22
CA LEU A 130 36.73 -27.38 -30.01
C LEU A 130 37.26 -27.28 -31.45
N ALA A 131 37.10 -26.14 -32.12
CA ALA A 131 37.56 -25.92 -33.48
C ALA A 131 39.07 -26.16 -33.66
N ARG A 132 39.89 -25.76 -32.68
CA ARG A 132 41.35 -25.98 -32.71
C ARG A 132 41.69 -27.47 -32.58
N LEU A 133 41.04 -28.19 -31.66
CA LEU A 133 41.25 -29.64 -31.49
C LEU A 133 40.81 -30.42 -32.74
N THR A 134 39.70 -30.05 -33.39
CA THR A 134 39.19 -30.77 -34.58
C THR A 134 40.06 -30.61 -35.82
N TRP A 135 40.85 -29.54 -35.93
CA TRP A 135 41.66 -29.26 -37.12
C TRP A 135 43.13 -29.63 -37.01
N TRP A 136 43.71 -29.65 -35.80
CA TRP A 136 45.15 -29.82 -35.63
C TRP A 136 45.57 -31.15 -34.99
N GLU A 137 44.82 -31.67 -34.01
CA GLU A 137 45.32 -32.78 -33.17
C GLU A 137 44.49 -34.07 -33.23
N TYR A 138 43.15 -34.00 -33.38
CA TYR A 138 42.31 -35.21 -33.31
C TYR A 138 41.12 -35.17 -34.27
N SER A 139 40.93 -36.25 -35.03
CA SER A 139 39.72 -36.49 -35.81
C SER A 139 38.46 -36.43 -34.92
N TRP A 140 37.32 -36.09 -35.52
CA TRP A 140 36.02 -35.88 -34.87
C TRP A 140 35.58 -36.98 -33.87
N ASP A 141 36.09 -38.20 -34.02
CA ASP A 141 35.88 -39.37 -33.16
C ASP A 141 36.23 -39.15 -31.67
N ILE A 142 37.23 -38.31 -31.36
CA ILE A 142 37.62 -38.00 -29.97
C ILE A 142 36.79 -36.86 -29.36
N MET A 143 36.14 -36.03 -30.19
CA MET A 143 35.41 -34.84 -29.78
C MET A 143 33.94 -35.13 -29.42
N GLU A 144 33.39 -36.22 -29.94
CA GLU A 144 32.05 -36.71 -29.65
C GLU A 144 31.78 -36.90 -28.13
N PRO A 145 32.62 -37.63 -27.36
CA PRO A 145 32.38 -37.77 -25.92
C PRO A 145 32.57 -36.44 -25.15
N VAL A 146 33.52 -35.60 -25.56
CA VAL A 146 33.83 -34.34 -24.85
C VAL A 146 32.69 -33.32 -24.97
N THR A 147 32.15 -33.15 -26.18
CA THR A 147 31.01 -32.26 -26.43
C THR A 147 29.74 -32.73 -25.73
N TYR A 148 29.54 -34.05 -25.64
CA TYR A 148 28.44 -34.64 -24.88
C TYR A 148 28.52 -34.30 -23.38
N PHE A 149 29.69 -34.47 -22.75
CA PHE A 149 29.88 -34.11 -21.34
C PHE A 149 29.70 -32.60 -21.08
N ILE A 150 30.18 -31.73 -21.98
CA ILE A 150 30.01 -30.28 -21.85
C ILE A 150 28.52 -29.90 -21.93
N THR A 151 27.79 -30.49 -22.87
CA THR A 151 26.35 -30.22 -23.05
C THR A 151 25.56 -30.70 -21.84
N TYR A 152 25.80 -31.92 -21.38
CA TYR A 152 25.13 -32.48 -20.20
C TYR A 152 25.51 -31.73 -18.92
N GLY A 153 26.77 -31.34 -18.77
CA GLY A 153 27.24 -30.51 -17.65
C GLY A 153 26.60 -29.12 -17.63
N SER A 154 26.44 -28.48 -18.79
CA SER A 154 25.76 -27.18 -18.91
C SER A 154 24.27 -27.30 -18.57
N ALA A 155 23.61 -28.37 -19.01
CA ALA A 155 22.22 -28.65 -18.65
C ALA A 155 22.05 -28.89 -17.14
N MET A 156 22.97 -29.65 -16.53
CA MET A 156 23.00 -29.87 -15.07
C MET A 156 23.21 -28.55 -14.31
N ALA A 157 24.12 -27.70 -14.77
CA ALA A 157 24.36 -26.38 -14.16
C ALA A 157 23.13 -25.48 -14.25
N MET A 158 22.42 -25.48 -15.37
CA MET A 158 21.16 -24.73 -15.54
C MET A 158 20.07 -25.26 -14.58
N TYR A 159 19.98 -26.57 -14.42
CA TYR A 159 19.06 -27.19 -13.46
C TYR A 159 19.41 -26.85 -12.01
N ALA A 160 20.69 -26.94 -11.63
CA ALA A 160 21.16 -26.54 -10.30
C ALA A 160 20.88 -25.06 -10.02
N TYR A 161 21.11 -24.17 -11.00
CA TYR A 161 20.77 -22.75 -10.88
C TYR A 161 19.28 -22.54 -10.63
N PHE A 162 18.42 -23.25 -11.37
CA PHE A 162 16.98 -23.18 -11.18
C PHE A 162 16.55 -23.63 -9.78
N VAL A 163 17.13 -24.72 -9.26
CA VAL A 163 16.85 -25.22 -7.90
C VAL A 163 17.34 -24.26 -6.81
N VAL A 164 18.47 -23.57 -7.02
CA VAL A 164 19.00 -22.61 -6.04
C VAL A 164 18.24 -21.27 -6.06
N THR A 165 17.71 -20.87 -7.21
CA THR A 165 17.09 -19.55 -7.40
C THR A 165 15.57 -19.55 -7.18
N ARG A 166 14.93 -20.73 -7.15
CA ARG A 166 13.51 -20.91 -6.80
C ARG A 166 13.33 -21.43 -5.38
#